data_AF-A0A0Q6Z5Z8-F1
#
_entry.id   AF-A0A0Q6Z5Z8-F1
#
_cell.length_a   1.000
_cell.length_b   1.000
_cell.length_c   1.000
_cell.angle_alpha   90.00
_cell.angle_beta   90.00
_cell.angle_gamma   90.00
#
_symmetry.space_group_name_H-M   'P 1'
#
loop_
_entity.id
_entity.type
_entity.pdbx_description
1 polymer ?
#
loop_
_entity_poly.entity_id
_entity_poly.type
_entity_poly.pdbx_seq_one_letter_code
_entity_poly.pdbx_strand_id
1 'polypeptide(L)' 'MANETPCIAVCMIDPRTSLCMGCGRTLPEIAKWHGMDSAGRLAIMATLTQRMTGAGMDVLPALTKRLQETSQDS' A
#
# COMPACT_ATOMS: atom_id res chain seq x y z
N MET A 1 0.00 13.47 11.87
CA MET A 1 1.17 12.76 11.33
C MET A 1 0.92 11.25 11.18
N ALA A 2 -0.19 10.86 10.55
CA ALA A 2 -0.56 9.45 10.37
C ALA A 2 -1.14 9.14 8.98
N ASN A 3 -1.36 10.14 8.12
CA ASN A 3 -2.24 9.93 6.97
C ASN A 3 -1.55 9.51 5.67
N GLU A 4 -0.24 9.68 5.52
CA GLU A 4 0.52 9.20 4.34
C GLU A 4 0.88 7.71 4.42
N THR A 5 -0.04 6.84 4.83
CA THR A 5 0.18 5.38 4.79
C THR A 5 -1.05 4.64 4.27
N PRO A 6 -0.90 3.75 3.27
CA PRO A 6 -2.01 2.95 2.73
C PRO A 6 -2.32 1.73 3.61
N CYS A 7 -1.87 1.73 4.88
CA CYS A 7 -2.04 0.58 5.77
C CYS A 7 -3.47 0.52 6.30
N ILE A 8 -4.15 -0.61 6.08
CA ILE A 8 -5.48 -0.91 6.63
C ILE A 8 -5.42 -1.76 7.90
N ALA A 9 -4.29 -1.74 8.61
CA ALA A 9 -3.99 -2.59 9.76
C ALA A 9 -4.07 -4.10 9.49
N VAL A 10 -3.99 -4.51 8.23
CA VAL A 10 -3.83 -5.91 7.79
C VAL A 10 -2.40 -6.11 7.34
N CYS A 11 -1.63 -6.90 8.08
CA CYS A 11 -0.23 -7.19 7.81
C CYS A 11 -0.04 -8.69 7.59
N MET A 12 -0.33 -9.15 6.38
CA MET A 12 -0.15 -10.55 6.00
C MET A 12 0.49 -10.57 4.61
N ILE A 13 1.70 -11.13 4.51
CA ILE A 13 2.43 -11.22 3.25
C ILE A 13 2.02 -12.50 2.53
N ASP A 14 1.63 -12.36 1.26
CA ASP A 14 1.43 -13.52 0.40
C ASP A 14 2.79 -14.12 0.00
N PRO A 15 3.08 -15.39 0.30
CA PRO A 15 4.38 -16.00 0.04
C PRO A 15 4.67 -16.20 -1.45
N ARG A 16 3.66 -16.13 -2.33
CA ARG A 16 3.82 -16.30 -3.78
C ARG A 16 4.26 -15.01 -4.46
N THR A 17 3.71 -13.89 -4.03
CA THR A 17 3.90 -12.57 -4.65
C THR A 17 4.82 -11.67 -3.84
N SER A 18 5.09 -12.02 -2.57
CA SER A 18 5.80 -11.17 -1.60
C SER A 18 5.15 -9.81 -1.35
N LEU A 19 3.85 -9.69 -1.62
CA LEU A 19 3.05 -8.49 -1.38
C LEU A 19 2.21 -8.64 -0.11
N CYS A 20 2.00 -7.55 0.61
CA CYS A 20 1.04 -7.50 1.70
C CYS A 20 -0.38 -7.61 1.14
N MET A 21 -1.14 -8.61 1.56
CA MET A 21 -2.54 -8.78 1.17
C MET A 21 -3.42 -7.60 1.55
N GLY A 22 -3.08 -6.88 2.63
CA GLY A 22 -3.85 -5.73 3.08
C GLY A 22 -3.61 -4.45 2.27
N CYS A 23 -2.33 -4.13 2.01
CA CYS A 23 -1.95 -2.84 1.41
C CYS A 23 -1.16 -2.95 0.11
N GLY A 24 -0.88 -4.15 -0.39
CA GLY A 24 -0.13 -4.38 -1.63
C GLY A 24 1.36 -4.01 -1.57
N ARG A 25 1.87 -3.49 -0.44
CA ARG A 25 3.29 -3.13 -0.28
C ARG A 25 4.15 -4.37 -0.01
N THR A 26 5.39 -4.32 -0.47
CA THR A 26 6.40 -5.33 -0.15
C THR A 26 7.05 -5.05 1.21
N LEU A 27 7.66 -6.08 1.81
CA LEU A 27 8.46 -5.96 3.05
C LEU A 27 9.54 -4.85 2.99
N PRO A 28 10.35 -4.74 1.92
CA PRO A 28 11.33 -3.67 1.79
C PRO A 28 10.71 -2.27 1.74
N GLU A 29 9.54 -2.10 1.12
CA GLU A 29 8.83 -0.82 1.06
C GLU A 29 8.27 -0.44 2.43
N ILE A 30 7.75 -1.43 3.18
CA ILE A 30 7.29 -1.22 4.57
C ILE A 30 8.46 -0.77 5.45
N ALA A 31 9.61 -1.44 5.35
CA ALA A 31 10.81 -1.10 6.13
C ALA A 31 11.35 0.31 5.82
N LYS A 32 11.30 0.72 4.55
CA LYS A 32 11.78 2.04 4.11
C LYS A 32 10.75 3.16 4.22
N TRP A 33 9.49 2.84 4.53
CA TRP A 33 8.37 3.80 4.46
C TRP A 33 8.60 5.08 5.29
N HIS A 34 9.10 4.91 6.52
CA HIS A 34 9.37 6.02 7.44
C HIS A 34 10.45 6.98 6.93
N GLY A 35 11.44 6.48 6.16
CA GLY A 35 12.49 7.28 5.56
C GLY A 35 12.19 7.79 4.15
N MET A 36 11.04 7.41 3.58
CA MET A 36 10.64 7.81 2.24
C MET A 36 9.99 9.19 2.24
N ASP A 37 10.23 9.97 1.20
CA ASP A 37 9.59 11.25 0.96
C ASP A 37 8.14 11.07 0.47
N SER A 38 7.34 12.13 0.54
CA SER A 38 5.94 12.11 0.10
C SER A 38 5.82 11.71 -1.37
N ALA A 39 6.72 12.19 -2.24
CA ALA A 39 6.72 11.85 -3.66
C ALA A 39 6.93 10.33 -3.88
N GLY A 40 7.90 9.72 -3.21
CA GLY A 40 8.13 8.27 -3.26
C GLY A 40 6.95 7.47 -2.71
N ARG A 41 6.34 7.92 -1.60
CA ARG A 41 5.16 7.29 -1.02
C ARG A 41 3.98 7.30 -1.99
N LEU A 42 3.71 8.43 -2.63
CA LEU A 42 2.65 8.58 -3.63
C LEU A 42 2.90 7.71 -4.86
N ALA A 43 4.14 7.65 -5.34
CA ALA A 43 4.52 6.80 -6.47
C ALA A 43 4.26 5.31 -6.15
N ILE A 44 4.63 4.86 -4.95
CA ILE A 44 4.31 3.49 -4.51
C ILE A 44 2.80 3.29 -4.45
N MET A 45 2.07 4.18 -3.78
CA MET A 45 0.62 4.10 -3.59
C MET A 45 -0.14 3.98 -4.91
N ALA A 46 0.25 4.72 -5.94
CA ALA A 46 -0.34 4.65 -7.27
C ALA A 46 -0.16 3.28 -7.94
N THR A 47 0.88 2.53 -7.57
CA THR A 47 1.19 1.21 -8.17
C THR A 47 0.57 0.03 -7.41
N LEU A 48 0.11 0.20 -6.17
CA LEU A 48 -0.33 -0.91 -5.30
C LEU A 48 -1.49 -1.70 -5.91
N THR A 49 -2.53 -0.99 -6.36
CA THR A 49 -3.70 -1.59 -7.01
C THR A 49 -3.28 -2.38 -8.26
N GLN A 50 -2.46 -1.78 -9.12
CA GLN A 50 -2.00 -2.43 -10.35
C GLN A 50 -1.17 -3.69 -10.07
N ARG A 51 -0.30 -3.65 -9.05
CA ARG A 51 0.51 -4.81 -8.63
C ARG A 51 -0.37 -5.94 -8.11
N MET A 52 -1.35 -5.63 -7.27
CA MET A 52 -2.29 -6.63 -6.73
C MET A 52 -3.14 -7.25 -7.85
N THR A 53 -3.72 -6.44 -8.72
CA THR A 53 -4.50 -6.94 -9.87
C THR A 53 -3.63 -7.78 -10.82
N GLY A 54 -2.42 -7.32 -11.15
CA GLY A 54 -1.49 -8.05 -12.00
C GLY A 54 -0.98 -9.36 -11.38
N ALA A 55 -0.94 -9.43 -10.05
CA ALA A 55 -0.63 -10.64 -9.29
C ALA A 55 -1.83 -11.60 -9.13
N GLY A 56 -3.01 -11.23 -9.65
CA GLY A 56 -4.25 -11.99 -9.47
C GLY A 56 -4.76 -11.99 -8.03
N MET A 57 -4.38 -10.97 -7.24
CA MET A 57 -4.86 -10.78 -5.87
C MET A 57 -6.10 -9.90 -5.86
N ASP A 58 -7.02 -10.20 -4.94
CA ASP A 58 -8.18 -9.35 -4.70
C ASP A 58 -7.75 -8.05 -4.02
N VAL A 59 -8.01 -6.92 -4.69
CA VAL A 59 -7.83 -5.59 -4.11
C VAL A 59 -8.95 -5.38 -3.09
N LEU A 60 -8.61 -5.38 -1.80
CA LEU A 60 -9.60 -5.16 -0.76
C LEU A 60 -10.24 -3.77 -0.93
N PRO A 61 -11.58 -3.65 -0.87
CA PRO A 61 -12.25 -2.35 -0.92
C PRO A 61 -11.77 -1.38 0.17
N ALA A 62 -11.35 -1.92 1.32
CA ALA A 62 -10.75 -1.15 2.41
C ALA A 62 -9.44 -0.45 1.99
N LEU A 63 -8.62 -1.07 1.15
CA LEU A 63 -7.39 -0.46 0.61
C LEU A 63 -7.73 0.72 -0.28
N THR A 64 -8.67 0.55 -1.22
CA THR A 64 -9.11 1.63 -2.11
C THR A 64 -9.64 2.82 -1.32
N LYS A 65 -10.49 2.57 -0.32
CA LYS A 65 -10.99 3.61 0.58
C LYS A 65 -9.84 4.33 1.29
N ARG A 66 -8.86 3.58 1.81
CA ARG A 66 -7.71 4.16 2.50
C ARG A 66 -6.83 5.02 1.59
N LEU A 67 -6.59 4.57 0.35
CA LEU A 67 -5.85 5.34 -0.65
C LEU A 67 -6.53 6.68 -0.93
N GLN A 68 -7.87 6.69 -1.06
CA GLN A 68 -8.65 7.91 -1.25
C GLN A 68 -8.56 8.86 -0.05
N GLU A 69 -8.67 8.33 1.17
CA GLU A 69 -8.55 9.11 2.41
C GLU A 69 -7.15 9.74 2.56
N THR A 70 -6.09 8.99 2.25
CA THR A 70 -4.71 9.51 2.29
C THR A 70 -4.50 10.66 1.30
N SER A 71 -5.16 10.64 0.14
CA SER A 71 -5.08 11.73 -0.84
C SER A 71 -5.87 12.98 -0.45
N GLN A 72 -6.78 12.88 0.52
CA GLN A 72 -7.67 13.99 0.91
C GLN A 72 -7.16 14.80 2.11
N ASP A 73 -6.18 14.28 2.86
CA ASP A 73 -5.58 14.92 4.04
C ASP A 73 -4.15 15.39 3.74
N SER A 74 -4.04 16.26 2.74
CA SER A 74 -2.85 17.04 2.38
C SER A 74 -3.16 18.53 2.45
#